data_AF-L8H5L0-F1
#
_entry.id   AF-L8H5L0-F1
#
_cell.length_a   1.000
_cell.length_b   1.000
_cell.length_c   1.000
_cell.angle_alpha   90.00
_cell.angle_beta   90.00
_cell.angle_gamma   90.00
#
_symmetry.space_group_name_H-M   'P 1'
#
loop_
_entity.id
_entity.type
_entity.pdbx_description
1 polymer ?
#
loop_
_entity_poly.entity_id
_entity_poly.type
_entity_poly.pdbx_seq_one_letter_code
_entity_poly.pdbx_strand_id
1 'polypeptide(L)'
;MNTLLLASLVVVLSAGLAWQNATLLTAVETQQLSLNQLLREATNTPKSNPQPQSDEVSRLKRELAQAQHRLAQAQAHASPAPSCPPPPKPREPTNELKGLCREVLEEAHGMRIVSHYSHQTNVWDLSEEAFRALQAECNEFMLDMLGFHAFATLPALLLFLPQLYLFLFGIDSGFIIVDRLYPHPQPREPFRRHPGLIYAHIYLSAAALFLALAQTSTTAATTSTTFNSRRRHTVLGWLYLACLTLGAAAGVTYAWLQGYGSDGGVGASVAFTGLALAGVVPAWLALWCALVRRDRAAHGLWMSRSVAALWGASVFFRVLANTYLVWVARVSADIYPGWVAMIWMSWVIPVAALELYRTLASPPTAGVVATKTTKAD
;
A
#
# COMPACT_ATOMS: atom_id res chain seq x y z
N MET A 1 15.77 -10.40 21.79
CA MET A 1 14.41 -10.29 21.23
C MET A 1 13.98 -8.83 21.03
N ASN A 2 14.23 -7.91 21.97
CA ASN A 2 13.79 -6.50 21.88
C ASN A 2 14.48 -5.65 20.79
N THR A 3 15.72 -5.97 20.41
CA THR A 3 16.49 -5.22 19.40
C THR A 3 15.97 -5.39 17.97
N LEU A 4 15.49 -6.58 17.61
CA LEU A 4 14.90 -6.86 16.29
C LEU A 4 13.53 -6.19 16.10
N LEU A 5 12.73 -6.13 17.17
CA LEU A 5 11.46 -5.40 17.20
C LEU A 5 11.68 -3.88 17.06
N LEU A 6 12.70 -3.34 17.75
CA LEU A 6 13.07 -1.93 17.63
C LEU A 6 13.58 -1.59 16.22
N ALA A 7 14.43 -2.43 15.63
CA ALA A 7 14.94 -2.24 14.27
C ALA A 7 13.81 -2.29 13.23
N SER A 8 12.87 -3.22 13.38
CA SER A 8 11.70 -3.33 12.50
C SER A 8 10.79 -2.10 12.63
N LEU A 9 10.57 -1.60 13.85
CA LEU A 9 9.80 -0.38 14.10
C LEU A 9 10.47 0.85 13.48
N VAL A 10 11.79 0.98 13.60
CA VAL A 10 12.56 2.08 12.98
C VAL A 10 12.42 2.03 11.46
N VAL A 11 12.56 0.86 10.82
CA VAL A 11 12.39 0.72 9.37
C VAL A 11 10.97 1.11 8.93
N VAL A 12 9.94 0.67 9.65
CA VAL A 12 8.54 1.02 9.35
C VAL A 12 8.28 2.53 9.50
N LEU A 13 8.82 3.16 10.56
CA LEU A 13 8.68 4.60 10.77
C LEU A 13 9.44 5.42 9.72
N SER A 14 10.66 5.00 9.36
CA SER A 14 11.44 5.63 8.29
C SER A 14 10.77 5.50 6.93
N ALA A 15 10.17 4.34 6.62
CA ALA A 15 9.40 4.14 5.39
C ALA A 15 8.13 5.02 5.37
N GLY A 16 7.45 5.15 6.51
CA GLY A 16 6.29 6.05 6.66
C GLY A 16 6.63 7.52 6.43
N LEU A 17 7.75 8.00 7.00
CA LEU A 17 8.25 9.36 6.81
C LEU A 17 8.68 9.62 5.35
N ALA A 18 9.38 8.66 4.73
CA ALA A 18 9.78 8.76 3.33
C ALA A 18 8.55 8.84 2.40
N TRP A 19 7.52 8.03 2.68
CA TRP A 19 6.25 8.08 1.95
C TRP A 19 5.53 9.41 2.13
N GLN A 20 5.46 9.94 3.36
CA GLN A 20 4.84 11.23 3.63
C GLN A 20 5.53 12.37 2.86
N ASN A 21 6.86 12.38 2.84
CA ASN A 21 7.65 13.34 2.06
C ASN A 21 7.40 13.21 0.55
N ALA A 22 7.30 11.99 0.02
CA ALA A 22 6.97 11.75 -1.38
C ALA A 22 5.57 12.30 -1.74
N THR A 23 4.56 12.07 -0.89
CA THR A 23 3.20 12.60 -1.13
C THR A 23 3.14 14.13 -1.06
N LEU A 24 3.90 14.76 -0.17
CA LEU A 24 4.03 16.22 -0.10
C LEU A 24 4.70 16.79 -1.35
N LEU A 25 5.74 16.13 -1.85
CA LEU A 25 6.44 16.54 -3.07
C LEU A 25 5.51 16.49 -4.30
N THR A 26 4.78 15.38 -4.47
CA THR A 26 3.81 15.24 -5.58
C THR A 26 2.70 16.28 -5.52
N ALA A 27 2.23 16.63 -4.30
CA ALA A 27 1.22 17.69 -4.13
C ALA A 27 1.76 19.07 -4.56
N VAL A 28 3.01 19.40 -4.21
CA VAL A 28 3.67 20.65 -4.63
C VAL A 28 3.84 20.70 -6.15
N GLU A 29 4.29 19.61 -6.77
CA GLU A 29 4.45 19.53 -8.23
C GLU A 29 3.12 19.72 -8.98
N THR A 30 2.05 19.11 -8.49
CA THR A 30 0.70 19.21 -9.07
C THR A 30 0.16 20.65 -8.98
N GLN A 31 0.34 21.31 -7.83
CA GLN A 31 -0.05 22.72 -7.67
C GLN A 31 0.76 23.64 -8.59
N GLN A 32 2.06 23.36 -8.75
CA GLN A 32 2.94 24.16 -9.60
C GLN A 32 2.59 24.02 -11.09
N LEU A 33 2.21 22.82 -11.55
CA LEU A 33 1.69 22.58 -12.90
C LEU A 33 0.38 23.35 -13.15
N SER A 34 -0.55 23.29 -12.19
CA SER A 34 -1.84 24.00 -12.28
C SER A 34 -1.64 25.53 -12.37
N LEU A 35 -0.73 26.09 -11.57
CA LEU A 35 -0.38 27.51 -11.62
C LEU A 35 0.24 27.89 -12.98
N ASN A 36 1.14 27.07 -13.52
CA ASN A 36 1.77 27.32 -14.82
C ASN A 36 0.76 27.28 -15.97
N GLN A 37 -0.23 26.39 -15.91
CA GLN A 37 -1.28 26.31 -16.91
C GLN A 37 -2.17 27.57 -16.88
N LEU A 38 -2.61 28.01 -15.70
CA LEU A 38 -3.40 29.23 -15.56
C LEU A 38 -2.65 30.49 -15.96
N LEU A 39 -1.34 30.57 -15.69
CA LEU A 39 -0.50 31.68 -16.17
C LEU A 39 -0.41 31.71 -17.70
N ARG A 40 -0.33 30.55 -18.36
CA ARG A 40 -0.35 30.46 -19.83
C ARG A 40 -1.71 30.88 -20.39
N GLU A 41 -2.80 30.43 -19.78
CA GLU A 41 -4.16 30.81 -20.18
C GLU A 41 -4.39 32.32 -20.01
N ALA A 42 -3.99 32.91 -18.88
CA ALA A 42 -4.07 34.34 -18.63
C ALA A 42 -3.24 35.17 -19.62
N THR A 43 -2.09 34.64 -20.08
CA THR A 43 -1.24 35.32 -21.08
C THR A 43 -1.87 35.29 -22.48
N ASN A 44 -2.68 34.26 -22.79
CA ASN A 44 -3.29 34.06 -24.10
C ASN A 44 -4.73 34.59 -24.23
N THR A 45 -5.35 35.06 -23.13
CA THR A 45 -6.74 35.53 -23.16
C THR A 45 -6.82 37.00 -23.61
N PRO A 46 -7.65 37.36 -24.61
CA PRO A 46 -7.87 38.74 -25.02
C PRO A 46 -8.41 39.61 -23.86
N LYS A 47 -7.97 40.87 -23.79
CA LYS A 47 -8.15 41.85 -22.67
C LYS A 47 -9.58 42.19 -22.22
N SER A 48 -10.63 41.46 -22.62
CA SER A 48 -12.02 41.91 -22.42
C SER A 48 -12.63 41.61 -21.04
N ASN A 49 -11.96 40.90 -20.11
CA ASN A 49 -12.48 40.76 -18.74
C ASN A 49 -11.40 40.37 -17.68
N PRO A 50 -10.74 41.33 -17.01
CA PRO A 50 -9.52 41.08 -16.22
C PRO A 50 -9.74 40.58 -14.77
N GLN A 51 -10.96 40.61 -14.24
CA GLN A 51 -11.16 40.55 -12.78
C GLN A 51 -11.15 39.13 -12.16
N PRO A 52 -11.86 38.11 -12.70
CA PRO A 52 -11.96 36.81 -12.03
C PRO A 52 -10.67 35.97 -12.08
N GLN A 53 -9.83 36.14 -13.12
CA GLN A 53 -8.57 35.41 -13.24
C GLN A 53 -7.48 35.91 -12.27
N SER A 54 -7.53 37.18 -11.88
CA SER A 54 -6.55 37.77 -10.96
C SER A 54 -6.65 37.19 -9.54
N ASP A 55 -7.88 36.94 -9.08
CA ASP A 55 -8.13 36.44 -7.73
C ASP A 55 -7.75 34.96 -7.58
N GLU A 56 -8.01 34.15 -8.62
CA GLU A 56 -7.66 32.73 -8.64
C GLU A 56 -6.14 32.51 -8.71
N VAL A 57 -5.43 33.28 -9.53
CA VAL A 57 -3.95 33.27 -9.57
C VAL A 57 -3.37 33.70 -8.23
N SER A 58 -3.94 34.73 -7.59
CA SER A 58 -3.49 35.20 -6.27
C SER A 58 -3.78 34.20 -5.16
N ARG A 59 -4.86 33.43 -5.27
CA ARG A 59 -5.16 32.32 -4.36
C ARG A 59 -4.16 31.17 -4.52
N LEU A 60 -3.93 30.70 -5.75
CA LEU A 60 -3.01 29.59 -6.01
C LEU A 60 -1.55 29.91 -5.65
N LYS A 61 -1.11 31.16 -5.86
CA LYS A 61 0.20 31.60 -5.37
C LYS A 61 0.34 31.49 -3.85
N ARG A 62 -0.71 31.83 -3.10
CA ARG A 62 -0.73 31.70 -1.63
C ARG A 62 -0.73 30.24 -1.20
N GLU A 63 -1.53 29.38 -1.85
CA GLU A 63 -1.57 27.95 -1.55
C GLU A 63 -0.22 27.27 -1.86
N LEU A 64 0.42 27.60 -2.98
CA LEU A 64 1.75 27.08 -3.34
C LEU A 64 2.83 27.52 -2.34
N ALA A 65 2.83 28.79 -1.92
CA ALA A 65 3.78 29.29 -0.94
C ALA A 65 3.61 28.59 0.43
N GLN A 66 2.38 28.32 0.85
CA GLN A 66 2.11 27.54 2.07
C GLN A 66 2.58 26.09 1.95
N ALA A 67 2.35 25.44 0.80
CA ALA A 67 2.80 24.07 0.57
C ALA A 67 4.33 23.95 0.55
N GLN A 68 5.02 24.87 -0.11
CA GLN A 68 6.48 24.96 -0.11
C GLN A 68 7.05 25.21 1.29
N HIS A 69 6.41 26.06 2.09
CA HIS A 69 6.82 26.29 3.47
C HIS A 69 6.70 25.01 4.34
N ARG A 70 5.60 24.26 4.20
CA ARG A 70 5.42 22.97 4.90
C ARG A 70 6.47 21.94 4.49
N LEU A 71 6.81 21.88 3.21
CA LEU A 71 7.87 20.99 2.71
C LEU A 71 9.23 21.36 3.30
N ALA A 72 9.56 22.65 3.35
CA ALA A 72 10.81 23.13 3.96
C ALA A 72 10.90 22.80 5.46
N GLN A 73 9.80 22.94 6.20
CA GLN A 73 9.74 22.53 7.62
C GLN A 73 9.95 21.01 7.77
N ALA A 74 9.29 20.19 6.96
CA ALA A 74 9.46 18.74 6.99
C ALA A 74 10.91 18.31 6.68
N GLN A 75 11.56 18.97 5.72
CA GLN A 75 12.97 18.73 5.37
C GLN A 75 13.94 19.18 6.48
N ALA A 76 13.64 20.30 7.16
CA ALA A 76 14.44 20.78 8.29
C ALA A 76 14.38 19.83 9.49
N HIS A 77 13.22 19.21 9.76
CA HIS A 77 13.08 18.19 10.80
C HIS A 77 13.72 16.85 10.43
N ALA A 78 13.91 16.56 9.14
CA ALA A 78 14.54 15.33 8.66
C ALA A 78 16.07 15.40 8.55
N SER A 79 16.66 16.60 8.58
CA SER A 79 18.11 16.77 8.55
C SER A 79 18.72 16.44 9.93
N PRO A 80 19.68 15.51 10.03
CA PRO A 80 20.36 15.22 11.29
C PRO A 80 21.16 16.44 11.73
N ALA A 81 20.96 16.88 12.97
CA ALA A 81 21.74 17.97 13.56
C ALA A 81 23.25 17.64 13.53
N PRO A 82 24.13 18.59 13.20
CA PRO A 82 25.57 18.37 13.26
C PRO A 82 25.98 18.07 14.72
N SER A 83 26.87 17.09 14.86
CA SER A 83 27.40 16.50 16.09
C SER A 83 27.60 17.49 17.24
N CYS A 84 27.06 17.17 18.42
CA CYS A 84 27.29 17.87 19.69
C CYS A 84 27.32 16.90 20.89
N PRO A 85 27.87 17.31 22.05
CA PRO A 85 28.66 16.51 23.01
C PRO A 85 27.81 15.65 23.97
N PRO A 86 28.42 14.90 24.92
CA PRO A 86 27.70 13.88 25.69
C PRO A 86 26.59 14.47 26.59
N PRO A 87 25.56 13.66 26.91
CA PRO A 87 24.30 14.17 27.43
C PRO A 87 24.40 14.61 28.90
N PRO A 88 23.82 15.77 29.28
CA PRO A 88 23.56 16.09 30.68
C PRO A 88 22.31 15.37 31.20
N LYS A 89 22.25 15.21 32.53
CA LYS A 89 21.16 14.56 33.28
C LYS A 89 19.76 15.11 32.91
N PRO A 90 18.71 14.26 32.97
CA PRO A 90 17.36 14.64 32.55
C PRO A 90 16.81 15.77 33.44
N ARG A 91 16.46 16.89 32.80
CA ARG A 91 15.66 17.96 33.39
C ARG A 91 14.18 17.73 33.07
N GLU A 92 13.31 18.16 33.98
CA GLU A 92 11.87 18.17 33.81
C GLU A 92 11.43 18.84 32.50
N PRO A 93 10.32 18.38 31.88
CA PRO A 93 9.83 18.94 30.63
C PRO A 93 9.50 20.42 30.80
N THR A 94 10.12 21.26 29.97
CA THR A 94 9.97 22.71 29.95
C THR A 94 8.54 23.12 29.58
N ASN A 95 8.15 24.32 30.02
CA ASN A 95 6.82 24.90 29.80
C ASN A 95 6.43 24.99 28.31
N GLU A 96 7.40 24.96 27.39
CA GLU A 96 7.18 24.92 25.93
C GLU A 96 6.54 23.61 25.47
N LEU A 97 6.93 22.46 26.03
CA LEU A 97 6.33 21.16 25.68
C LEU A 97 4.89 21.05 26.19
N LYS A 98 4.60 21.68 27.35
CA LYS A 98 3.23 21.82 27.87
C LYS A 98 2.38 22.76 27.02
N GLY A 99 2.99 23.79 26.43
CA GLY A 99 2.35 24.67 25.46
C GLY A 99 1.99 23.94 24.16
N LEU A 100 2.93 23.19 23.59
CA LEU A 100 2.72 22.42 22.36
C LEU A 100 1.64 21.33 22.52
N CYS A 101 1.62 20.64 23.65
CA CYS A 101 0.55 19.68 23.94
C CYS A 101 -0.83 20.32 24.14
N ARG A 102 -0.88 21.59 24.60
CA ARG A 102 -2.14 22.35 24.72
C ARG A 102 -2.64 22.80 23.34
N GLU A 103 -1.77 23.32 22.48
CA GLU A 103 -2.13 23.72 21.10
C GLU A 103 -2.64 22.52 20.28
N VAL A 104 -1.98 21.36 20.37
CA VAL A 104 -2.42 20.14 19.67
C VAL A 104 -3.76 19.62 20.20
N LEU A 105 -4.05 19.80 21.50
CA LEU A 105 -5.35 19.44 22.07
C LEU A 105 -6.46 20.44 21.68
N GLU A 106 -6.15 21.73 21.60
CA GLU A 106 -7.09 22.78 21.18
C GLU A 106 -7.41 22.67 19.68
N GLU A 107 -6.43 22.28 18.85
CA GLU A 107 -6.63 22.00 17.42
C GLU A 107 -7.46 20.71 17.18
N ALA A 108 -7.26 19.68 18.03
CA ALA A 108 -8.10 18.49 18.05
C ALA A 108 -9.55 18.80 18.51
N HIS A 109 -9.75 19.81 19.35
CA HIS A 109 -11.08 20.28 19.72
C HIS A 109 -11.73 21.20 18.67
N GLY A 110 -10.95 22.00 17.95
CA GLY A 110 -11.42 22.79 16.80
C GLY A 110 -11.95 21.93 15.65
N MET A 111 -11.33 20.78 15.39
CA MET A 111 -11.84 19.79 14.41
C MET A 111 -13.17 19.13 14.82
N ARG A 112 -13.57 19.20 16.10
CA ARG A 112 -14.90 18.76 16.56
C ARG A 112 -16.00 19.76 16.24
N ILE A 113 -15.67 21.04 16.01
CA ILE A 113 -16.65 22.08 15.67
C ILE A 113 -17.00 22.03 14.18
N VAL A 114 -16.09 21.57 13.31
CA VAL A 114 -16.39 21.30 11.89
C VAL A 114 -17.33 20.09 11.71
N SER A 115 -17.34 19.16 12.67
CA SER A 115 -18.36 18.09 12.74
C SER A 115 -19.76 18.61 13.09
N HIS A 116 -19.91 19.84 13.59
CA HIS A 116 -21.21 20.40 13.97
C HIS A 116 -21.93 21.11 12.82
N TYR A 117 -21.23 21.45 11.74
CA TYR A 117 -21.81 22.03 10.51
C TYR A 117 -22.28 20.97 9.49
N SER A 118 -22.03 19.68 9.74
CA SER A 118 -22.56 18.57 8.94
C SER A 118 -24.01 18.21 9.28
N HIS A 119 -24.66 18.91 10.21
CA HIS A 119 -26.01 18.60 10.67
C HIS A 119 -27.14 19.41 9.99
N GLN A 120 -26.83 20.21 8.97
CA GLN A 120 -27.82 21.10 8.31
C GLN A 120 -28.09 20.85 6.82
N THR A 121 -27.54 19.80 6.22
CA THR A 121 -28.05 19.29 4.94
C THR A 121 -28.65 17.91 5.15
N ASN A 122 -29.91 17.74 4.75
CA ASN A 122 -30.58 16.44 4.74
C ASN A 122 -29.77 15.46 3.86
N VAL A 123 -28.91 14.66 4.49
CA VAL A 123 -28.13 13.57 3.85
C VAL A 123 -29.03 12.38 3.44
N TRP A 124 -30.34 12.51 3.61
CA TRP A 124 -31.32 11.48 3.23
C TRP A 124 -31.89 11.63 1.82
N ASP A 125 -31.59 12.72 1.11
CA ASP A 125 -31.93 12.89 -0.31
C ASP A 125 -30.71 12.69 -1.23
N LEU A 126 -29.95 11.60 -1.00
CA LEU A 126 -29.23 11.03 -2.14
C LEU A 126 -30.31 10.56 -3.11
N SER A 127 -30.38 11.20 -4.29
CA SER A 127 -31.30 10.74 -5.32
C SER A 127 -31.08 9.25 -5.53
N GLU A 128 -32.17 8.52 -5.75
CA GLU A 128 -32.12 7.07 -5.99
C GLU A 128 -31.11 6.73 -7.10
N GLU A 129 -30.88 7.68 -8.03
CA GLU A 129 -29.84 7.65 -9.06
C GLU A 129 -28.41 7.72 -8.53
N ALA A 130 -28.10 8.59 -7.56
CA ALA A 130 -26.77 8.66 -6.94
C ALA A 130 -26.45 7.40 -6.13
N PHE A 131 -27.45 6.83 -5.46
CA PHE A 131 -27.31 5.54 -4.77
C PHE A 131 -27.13 4.38 -5.77
N ARG A 132 -27.91 4.35 -6.86
CA ARG A 132 -27.77 3.36 -7.93
C ARG A 132 -26.44 3.49 -8.67
N ALA A 133 -25.92 4.70 -8.87
CA ALA A 133 -24.61 4.93 -9.48
C ALA A 133 -23.47 4.41 -8.59
N LEU A 134 -23.52 4.71 -7.28
CA LEU A 134 -22.56 4.18 -6.31
C LEU A 134 -22.64 2.65 -6.21
N GLN A 135 -23.85 2.09 -6.31
CA GLN A 135 -24.10 0.66 -6.30
C GLN A 135 -23.65 -0.02 -7.60
N ALA A 136 -23.78 0.64 -8.75
CA ALA A 136 -23.27 0.18 -10.03
C ALA A 136 -21.74 0.15 -10.06
N GLU A 137 -21.08 1.21 -9.57
CA GLU A 137 -19.61 1.25 -9.42
C GLU A 137 -19.11 0.15 -8.46
N CYS A 138 -19.81 -0.09 -7.35
CA CYS A 138 -19.47 -1.18 -6.43
C CYS A 138 -19.67 -2.56 -7.07
N ASN A 139 -20.70 -2.74 -7.89
CA ASN A 139 -20.99 -4.00 -8.56
C ASN A 139 -20.02 -4.27 -9.71
N GLU A 140 -19.63 -3.27 -10.49
CA GLU A 140 -18.56 -3.38 -11.49
C GLU A 140 -17.23 -3.68 -10.81
N PHE A 141 -16.87 -2.97 -9.73
CA PHE A 141 -15.65 -3.28 -8.97
C PHE A 141 -15.63 -4.73 -8.44
N MET A 142 -16.77 -5.25 -7.99
CA MET A 142 -16.92 -6.62 -7.51
C MET A 142 -16.88 -7.66 -8.65
N LEU A 143 -17.49 -7.36 -9.80
CA LEU A 143 -17.45 -8.20 -11.01
C LEU A 143 -16.06 -8.21 -11.64
N ASP A 144 -15.34 -7.10 -11.59
CA ASP A 144 -13.95 -6.96 -12.00
C ASP A 144 -13.02 -7.70 -11.05
N MET A 145 -13.28 -7.64 -9.74
CA MET A 145 -12.56 -8.47 -8.79
C MET A 145 -12.86 -9.96 -8.99
N LEU A 146 -14.09 -10.32 -9.37
CA LEU A 146 -14.48 -11.69 -9.69
C LEU A 146 -13.88 -12.18 -11.03
N GLY A 147 -13.75 -11.31 -12.03
CA GLY A 147 -13.08 -11.59 -13.30
C GLY A 147 -11.56 -11.75 -13.11
N PHE A 148 -10.94 -10.85 -12.35
CA PHE A 148 -9.56 -10.98 -11.89
C PHE A 148 -9.39 -12.24 -11.02
N HIS A 149 -10.34 -12.54 -10.13
CA HIS A 149 -10.33 -13.76 -9.34
C HIS A 149 -10.48 -14.99 -10.22
N ALA A 150 -11.37 -15.07 -11.20
CA ALA A 150 -11.50 -16.26 -12.05
C ALA A 150 -10.22 -16.50 -12.87
N PHE A 151 -9.60 -15.44 -13.39
CA PHE A 151 -8.35 -15.51 -14.14
C PHE A 151 -7.13 -15.82 -13.24
N ALA A 152 -7.14 -15.34 -11.99
CA ALA A 152 -6.07 -15.57 -11.02
C ALA A 152 -6.25 -16.86 -10.21
N THR A 153 -7.48 -17.32 -9.95
CA THR A 153 -7.79 -18.45 -9.06
C THR A 153 -7.49 -19.78 -9.70
N LEU A 154 -7.71 -19.98 -11.01
CA LEU A 154 -7.39 -21.26 -11.64
C LEU A 154 -5.85 -21.50 -11.70
N PRO A 155 -5.03 -20.54 -12.18
CA PRO A 155 -3.58 -20.67 -12.11
C PRO A 155 -3.07 -20.65 -10.68
N ALA A 156 -3.67 -19.85 -9.79
CA ALA A 156 -3.33 -19.90 -8.37
C ALA A 156 -3.61 -21.29 -7.81
N LEU A 157 -4.77 -21.91 -8.03
CA LEU A 157 -5.07 -23.27 -7.56
C LEU A 157 -4.08 -24.30 -8.11
N LEU A 158 -3.71 -24.22 -9.39
CA LEU A 158 -2.74 -25.11 -10.00
C LEU A 158 -1.31 -24.90 -9.46
N LEU A 159 -0.93 -23.67 -9.12
CA LEU A 159 0.35 -23.33 -8.48
C LEU A 159 0.33 -23.54 -6.96
N PHE A 160 -0.86 -23.56 -6.38
CA PHE A 160 -1.12 -23.78 -4.97
C PHE A 160 -1.20 -25.27 -4.67
N LEU A 161 -1.62 -26.13 -5.60
CA LEU A 161 -1.64 -27.58 -5.44
C LEU A 161 -0.25 -28.15 -5.08
N PRO A 162 0.86 -27.77 -5.74
CA PRO A 162 2.21 -28.13 -5.30
C PRO A 162 2.56 -27.58 -3.91
N GLN A 163 2.07 -26.39 -3.54
CA GLN A 163 2.26 -25.83 -2.20
C GLN A 163 1.42 -26.52 -1.14
N LEU A 164 0.21 -26.95 -1.48
CA LEU A 164 -0.68 -27.75 -0.66
C LEU A 164 -0.11 -29.16 -0.52
N TYR A 165 0.53 -29.68 -1.56
CA TYR A 165 1.27 -30.93 -1.51
C TYR A 165 2.49 -30.79 -0.58
N LEU A 166 3.31 -29.75 -0.75
CA LEU A 166 4.38 -29.37 0.18
C LEU A 166 3.87 -29.21 1.63
N PHE A 167 2.69 -28.62 1.79
CA PHE A 167 1.99 -28.43 3.05
C PHE A 167 1.63 -29.77 3.70
N LEU A 168 1.10 -30.71 2.92
CA LEU A 168 0.58 -32.00 3.40
C LEU A 168 1.69 -33.04 3.63
N PHE A 169 2.75 -33.01 2.83
CA PHE A 169 3.79 -34.05 2.81
C PHE A 169 5.16 -33.57 3.34
N GLY A 170 5.27 -32.30 3.76
CA GLY A 170 6.46 -31.72 4.40
C GLY A 170 7.54 -31.24 3.42
N ILE A 171 8.45 -30.39 3.90
CA ILE A 171 9.52 -29.75 3.10
C ILE A 171 10.41 -30.79 2.40
N ASP A 172 10.69 -31.94 3.02
CA ASP A 172 11.55 -32.97 2.43
C ASP A 172 10.95 -33.59 1.16
N SER A 173 9.64 -33.85 1.15
CA SER A 173 8.93 -34.29 -0.07
C SER A 173 8.93 -33.20 -1.15
N GLY A 174 8.90 -31.95 -0.71
CA GLY A 174 9.11 -30.76 -1.51
C GLY A 174 10.44 -30.74 -2.23
N PHE A 175 11.52 -30.92 -1.49
CA PHE A 175 12.85 -31.00 -2.06
C PHE A 175 12.97 -32.15 -3.05
N ILE A 176 12.34 -33.30 -2.80
CA ILE A 176 12.34 -34.40 -3.77
C ILE A 176 11.69 -33.98 -5.10
N ILE A 177 10.59 -33.23 -5.05
CA ILE A 177 9.93 -32.72 -6.27
C ILE A 177 10.81 -31.65 -6.94
N VAL A 178 11.33 -30.70 -6.16
CA VAL A 178 12.20 -29.64 -6.66
C VAL A 178 13.46 -30.24 -7.28
N ASP A 179 14.13 -31.19 -6.64
CA ASP A 179 15.34 -31.85 -7.17
C ASP A 179 15.04 -32.70 -8.41
N ARG A 180 13.80 -33.16 -8.60
CA ARG A 180 13.38 -33.83 -9.84
C ARG A 180 13.03 -32.84 -10.95
N LEU A 181 12.47 -31.68 -10.61
CA LEU A 181 12.08 -30.64 -11.57
C LEU A 181 13.25 -29.74 -11.98
N TYR A 182 14.23 -29.56 -11.10
CA TYR A 182 15.37 -28.68 -11.28
C TYR A 182 16.67 -29.51 -11.30
N PRO A 183 17.43 -29.49 -12.40
CA PRO A 183 18.67 -30.27 -12.52
C PRO A 183 19.81 -29.77 -11.63
N HIS A 184 19.65 -28.62 -10.96
CA HIS A 184 20.65 -28.07 -10.06
C HIS A 184 20.30 -28.36 -8.60
N PRO A 185 21.17 -29.05 -7.84
CA PRO A 185 20.95 -29.30 -6.43
C PRO A 185 20.84 -27.96 -5.69
N GLN A 186 19.67 -27.70 -5.13
CA GLN A 186 19.47 -26.53 -4.30
C GLN A 186 20.24 -26.71 -2.98
N PRO A 187 20.96 -25.69 -2.49
CA PRO A 187 21.59 -25.78 -1.18
C PRO A 187 20.50 -25.97 -0.13
N ARG A 188 20.41 -27.19 0.42
CA ARG A 188 19.41 -27.55 1.43
C ARG A 188 19.77 -27.03 2.82
N GLU A 189 21.04 -26.72 3.03
CA GLU A 189 21.59 -26.35 4.32
C GLU A 189 20.95 -25.10 4.93
N PRO A 190 20.74 -24.00 4.17
CA PRO A 190 20.06 -22.83 4.72
C PRO A 190 18.61 -23.11 5.14
N PHE A 191 17.91 -23.98 4.40
CA PHE A 191 16.55 -24.38 4.75
C PHE A 191 16.50 -25.21 6.05
N ARG A 192 17.53 -26.03 6.27
CA ARG A 192 17.66 -26.84 7.50
C ARG A 192 18.07 -26.01 8.72
N ARG A 193 18.79 -24.89 8.54
CA ARG A 193 19.18 -24.01 9.65
C ARG A 193 18.00 -23.24 10.23
N HIS A 194 17.01 -22.87 9.39
CA HIS A 194 15.88 -22.04 9.81
C HIS A 194 14.51 -22.54 9.33
N PRO A 195 14.15 -23.83 9.55
CA PRO A 195 12.92 -24.40 9.03
C PRO A 195 11.67 -23.68 9.57
N GLY A 196 11.69 -23.25 10.82
CA GLY A 196 10.59 -22.52 11.45
C GLY A 196 10.23 -21.21 10.74
N LEU A 197 11.23 -20.45 10.26
CA LEU A 197 10.98 -19.20 9.54
C LEU A 197 10.37 -19.47 8.16
N ILE A 198 10.84 -20.50 7.47
CA ILE A 198 10.31 -20.89 6.16
C ILE A 198 8.87 -21.40 6.30
N TYR A 199 8.60 -22.26 7.28
CA TYR A 199 7.26 -22.75 7.55
C TYR A 199 6.32 -21.60 7.93
N ALA A 200 6.73 -20.72 8.85
CA ALA A 200 5.94 -19.56 9.22
C ALA A 200 5.65 -18.67 8.00
N HIS A 201 6.66 -18.39 7.17
CA HIS A 201 6.48 -17.60 5.96
C HIS A 201 5.47 -18.26 4.99
N ILE A 202 5.64 -19.53 4.67
CA ILE A 202 4.77 -20.25 3.72
C ILE A 202 3.35 -20.35 4.26
N TYR A 203 3.17 -20.85 5.48
CA TYR A 203 1.85 -21.11 6.04
C TYR A 203 1.06 -19.84 6.34
N LEU A 204 1.71 -18.81 6.87
CA LEU A 204 1.02 -17.56 7.18
C LEU A 204 0.74 -16.75 5.91
N SER A 205 1.60 -16.80 4.88
CA SER A 205 1.30 -16.16 3.59
C SER A 205 0.14 -16.87 2.87
N ALA A 206 0.10 -18.20 2.91
CA ALA A 206 -1.01 -18.99 2.40
C ALA A 206 -2.33 -18.67 3.13
N ALA A 207 -2.29 -18.64 4.46
CA ALA A 207 -3.45 -18.25 5.27
C ALA A 207 -3.91 -16.83 4.96
N ALA A 208 -2.99 -15.88 4.82
CA ALA A 208 -3.30 -14.51 4.43
C ALA A 208 -3.99 -14.46 3.06
N LEU A 209 -3.53 -15.25 2.07
CA LEU A 209 -4.16 -15.29 0.75
C LEU A 209 -5.60 -15.82 0.83
N PHE A 210 -5.85 -16.89 1.58
CA PHE A 210 -7.21 -17.40 1.80
C PHE A 210 -8.10 -16.41 2.56
N LEU A 211 -7.57 -15.74 3.57
CA LEU A 211 -8.29 -14.73 4.33
C LEU A 211 -8.63 -13.51 3.45
N ALA A 212 -7.73 -13.09 2.57
CA ALA A 212 -8.01 -12.04 1.58
C ALA A 212 -9.16 -12.45 0.65
N LEU A 213 -9.13 -13.67 0.11
CA LEU A 213 -10.23 -14.19 -0.72
C LEU A 213 -11.55 -14.22 0.06
N ALA A 214 -11.52 -14.72 1.29
CA ALA A 214 -12.68 -14.74 2.17
C ALA A 214 -13.23 -13.33 2.43
N GLN A 215 -12.37 -12.34 2.72
CA GLN A 215 -12.79 -10.95 2.88
C GLN A 215 -13.46 -10.40 1.62
N THR A 216 -12.86 -10.61 0.45
CA THR A 216 -13.43 -10.13 -0.82
C THR A 216 -14.77 -10.78 -1.15
N SER A 217 -14.94 -12.07 -0.83
CA SER A 217 -16.21 -12.78 -1.04
C SER A 217 -17.34 -12.26 -0.13
N THR A 218 -17.01 -11.82 1.09
CA THR A 218 -18.01 -11.27 2.02
C THR A 218 -18.51 -9.89 1.60
N THR A 219 -17.72 -9.12 0.86
CA THR A 219 -18.08 -7.79 0.37
C THR A 219 -19.18 -7.85 -0.70
N ALA A 220 -19.18 -8.89 -1.55
CA ALA A 220 -20.18 -9.09 -2.61
C ALA A 220 -21.61 -9.23 -2.08
N ALA A 221 -21.75 -9.89 -0.93
CA ALA A 221 -23.02 -10.44 -0.48
C ALA A 221 -23.79 -9.50 0.48
N THR A 222 -23.25 -8.34 0.84
CA THR A 222 -23.85 -7.49 1.89
C THR A 222 -24.33 -6.12 1.42
N THR A 223 -25.33 -6.15 0.55
CA THR A 223 -26.38 -5.13 0.48
C THR A 223 -27.42 -5.27 1.62
N SER A 224 -27.31 -6.29 2.49
CA SER A 224 -28.24 -6.53 3.62
C SER A 224 -27.55 -6.44 5.01
N THR A 225 -27.65 -5.25 5.60
CA THR A 225 -27.75 -4.79 7.01
C THR A 225 -27.52 -5.71 8.25
N THR A 226 -26.84 -6.86 8.19
CA THR A 226 -26.60 -7.65 9.42
C THR A 226 -25.32 -7.22 10.16
N PHE A 227 -25.47 -6.79 11.43
CA PHE A 227 -24.37 -6.50 12.37
C PHE A 227 -23.29 -7.60 12.40
N ASN A 228 -23.71 -8.85 12.22
CA ASN A 228 -22.83 -10.01 12.13
C ASN A 228 -21.86 -9.96 10.95
N SER A 229 -22.26 -9.42 9.79
CA SER A 229 -21.36 -9.26 8.64
C SER A 229 -20.22 -8.29 8.94
N ARG A 230 -20.54 -7.16 9.59
CA ARG A 230 -19.53 -6.16 9.96
C ARG A 230 -18.50 -6.73 10.93
N ARG A 231 -18.95 -7.46 11.96
CA ARG A 231 -18.04 -8.11 12.92
C ARG A 231 -17.15 -9.14 12.24
N ARG A 232 -17.72 -9.98 11.35
CA ARG A 232 -16.96 -10.97 10.57
C ARG A 232 -15.90 -10.30 9.70
N HIS A 233 -16.26 -9.26 8.95
CA HIS A 233 -15.32 -8.52 8.11
C HIS A 233 -14.15 -7.94 8.92
N THR A 234 -14.42 -7.36 10.09
CA THR A 234 -13.38 -6.83 10.98
C THR A 234 -12.46 -7.94 11.52
N VAL A 235 -13.03 -9.05 11.99
CA VAL A 235 -12.23 -10.18 12.50
C VAL A 235 -11.36 -10.76 11.41
N LEU A 236 -11.92 -10.98 10.21
CA LEU A 236 -11.15 -11.45 9.05
C LEU A 236 -10.04 -10.48 8.66
N GLY A 237 -10.28 -9.16 8.73
CA GLY A 237 -9.26 -8.15 8.44
C GLY A 237 -8.10 -8.16 9.42
N TRP A 238 -8.37 -8.34 10.71
CA TRP A 238 -7.31 -8.50 11.72
C TRP A 238 -6.52 -9.79 11.54
N LEU A 239 -7.21 -10.91 11.28
CA LEU A 239 -6.55 -12.19 11.01
C LEU A 239 -5.68 -12.13 9.76
N TYR A 240 -6.19 -11.51 8.69
CA TYR A 240 -5.47 -11.29 7.44
C TYR A 240 -4.18 -10.52 7.69
N LEU A 241 -4.28 -9.35 8.34
CA LEU A 241 -3.15 -8.50 8.65
C LEU A 241 -2.12 -9.21 9.54
N ALA A 242 -2.57 -9.94 10.56
CA ALA A 242 -1.68 -10.68 11.46
C ALA A 242 -0.90 -11.78 10.72
N CYS A 243 -1.59 -12.60 9.92
CA CYS A 243 -0.96 -13.65 9.11
C CYS A 243 0.02 -13.03 8.11
N LEU A 244 -0.38 -11.99 7.40
CA LEU A 244 0.46 -11.30 6.43
C LEU A 244 1.72 -10.71 7.10
N THR A 245 1.57 -10.03 8.22
CA THR A 245 2.69 -9.37 8.92
C THR A 245 3.68 -10.39 9.46
N LEU A 246 3.19 -11.44 10.12
CA LEU A 246 4.04 -12.49 10.68
C LEU A 246 4.72 -13.32 9.57
N GLY A 247 4.00 -13.64 8.50
CA GLY A 247 4.55 -14.35 7.34
C GLY A 247 5.60 -13.51 6.62
N ALA A 248 5.34 -12.22 6.40
CA ALA A 248 6.28 -11.28 5.80
C ALA A 248 7.53 -11.10 6.67
N ALA A 249 7.36 -10.91 7.99
CA ALA A 249 8.48 -10.78 8.94
C ALA A 249 9.36 -12.03 8.97
N ALA A 250 8.76 -13.23 8.94
CA ALA A 250 9.49 -14.49 8.86
C ALA A 250 10.32 -14.59 7.56
N GLY A 251 9.72 -14.23 6.42
CA GLY A 251 10.40 -14.22 5.12
C GLY A 251 11.55 -13.22 5.06
N VAL A 252 11.34 -11.99 5.55
CA VAL A 252 12.39 -10.95 5.62
C VAL A 252 13.52 -11.39 6.53
N THR A 253 13.20 -11.92 7.72
CA THR A 253 14.21 -12.39 8.67
C THR A 253 15.04 -13.51 8.05
N TYR A 254 14.39 -14.47 7.38
CA TYR A 254 15.08 -15.53 6.66
C TYR A 254 16.00 -14.98 5.57
N ALA A 255 15.52 -14.04 4.76
CA ALA A 255 16.31 -13.42 3.70
C ALA A 255 17.56 -12.73 4.25
N TRP A 256 17.43 -11.94 5.33
CA TRP A 256 18.57 -11.27 5.96
C TRP A 256 19.56 -12.25 6.57
N LEU A 257 19.10 -13.28 7.29
CA LEU A 257 19.99 -14.29 7.87
C LEU A 257 20.79 -15.05 6.80
N GLN A 258 20.20 -15.27 5.63
CA GLN A 258 20.86 -15.87 4.47
C GLN A 258 21.79 -14.89 3.72
N GLY A 259 21.36 -13.65 3.55
CA GLY A 259 22.06 -12.63 2.76
C GLY A 259 23.42 -12.21 3.34
N TYR A 260 23.65 -12.42 4.64
CA TYR A 260 24.95 -12.18 5.27
C TYR A 260 25.99 -13.28 5.01
N GLY A 261 25.60 -14.44 4.45
CA GLY A 261 26.48 -15.60 4.30
C GLY A 261 26.51 -16.23 2.91
N SER A 262 25.80 -15.67 1.92
CA SER A 262 25.75 -16.19 0.56
C SER A 262 25.92 -15.06 -0.46
N ASP A 263 26.48 -15.37 -1.62
CA ASP A 263 26.70 -14.44 -2.76
C ASP A 263 25.39 -13.79 -3.26
N GLY A 264 24.25 -14.28 -2.76
CA GLY A 264 22.90 -13.72 -2.89
C GLY A 264 22.60 -12.44 -2.09
N GLY A 265 23.53 -11.95 -1.27
CA GLY A 265 23.71 -10.55 -0.86
C GLY A 265 22.55 -9.71 -0.26
N VAL A 266 22.95 -8.53 0.21
CA VAL A 266 22.09 -7.47 0.78
C VAL A 266 20.96 -7.05 -0.19
N GLY A 267 21.21 -7.11 -1.50
CA GLY A 267 20.25 -6.73 -2.54
C GLY A 267 18.96 -7.56 -2.51
N ALA A 268 19.06 -8.89 -2.41
CA ALA A 268 17.87 -9.74 -2.29
C ALA A 268 17.12 -9.48 -0.98
N SER A 269 17.84 -9.25 0.13
CA SER A 269 17.25 -8.94 1.42
C SER A 269 16.45 -7.63 1.39
N VAL A 270 16.97 -6.61 0.72
CA VAL A 270 16.27 -5.34 0.48
C VAL A 270 15.04 -5.56 -0.41
N ALA A 271 15.16 -6.35 -1.48
CA ALA A 271 14.03 -6.63 -2.38
C ALA A 271 12.89 -7.36 -1.65
N PHE A 272 13.19 -8.36 -0.82
CA PHE A 272 12.20 -9.03 0.03
C PHE A 272 11.60 -8.11 1.09
N THR A 273 12.38 -7.17 1.64
CA THR A 273 11.87 -6.15 2.56
C THR A 273 10.89 -5.22 1.87
N GLY A 274 11.21 -4.74 0.66
CA GLY A 274 10.32 -3.93 -0.17
C GLY A 274 9.01 -4.66 -0.47
N LEU A 275 9.11 -5.95 -0.84
CA LEU A 275 7.95 -6.81 -1.06
C LEU A 275 7.06 -6.94 0.18
N ALA A 276 7.66 -7.17 1.36
CA ALA A 276 6.93 -7.25 2.63
C ALA A 276 6.17 -5.94 2.92
N LEU A 277 6.83 -4.80 2.74
CA LEU A 277 6.21 -3.49 2.95
C LEU A 277 5.07 -3.23 1.94
N ALA A 278 5.27 -3.58 0.67
CA ALA A 278 4.25 -3.46 -0.37
C ALA A 278 2.98 -4.27 -0.08
N GLY A 279 3.10 -5.39 0.63
CA GLY A 279 1.94 -6.17 1.11
C GLY A 279 1.32 -5.58 2.39
N VAL A 280 2.14 -5.36 3.43
CA VAL A 280 1.67 -5.04 4.80
C VAL A 280 1.15 -3.61 4.92
N VAL A 281 1.82 -2.62 4.33
CA VAL A 281 1.42 -1.21 4.47
C VAL A 281 0.02 -0.97 3.88
N PRO A 282 -0.30 -1.42 2.66
CA PRO A 282 -1.67 -1.32 2.15
C PRO A 282 -2.69 -2.13 2.98
N ALA A 283 -2.33 -3.29 3.52
CA ALA A 283 -3.24 -4.05 4.41
C ALA A 283 -3.61 -3.24 5.66
N TRP A 284 -2.61 -2.62 6.29
CA TRP A 284 -2.82 -1.76 7.46
C TRP A 284 -3.69 -0.56 7.11
N LEU A 285 -3.39 0.15 6.02
CA LEU A 285 -4.18 1.29 5.56
C LEU A 285 -5.63 0.90 5.22
N ALA A 286 -5.83 -0.27 4.61
CA ALA A 286 -7.17 -0.80 4.36
C ALA A 286 -7.94 -0.97 5.67
N LEU A 287 -7.33 -1.59 6.67
CA LEU A 287 -7.96 -1.80 7.97
C LEU A 287 -8.23 -0.47 8.70
N TRP A 288 -7.29 0.46 8.66
CA TRP A 288 -7.45 1.82 9.20
C TRP A 288 -8.62 2.57 8.56
N CYS A 289 -8.72 2.53 7.22
CA CYS A 289 -9.83 3.12 6.49
C CYS A 289 -11.17 2.50 6.88
N ALA A 290 -11.24 1.17 7.06
CA ALA A 290 -12.47 0.50 7.47
C ALA A 290 -12.90 0.80 8.90
N LEU A 291 -11.96 0.80 9.85
CA LEU A 291 -12.26 0.89 11.29
C LEU A 291 -12.35 2.34 11.79
N VAL A 292 -11.42 3.19 11.37
CA VAL A 292 -11.27 4.55 11.89
C VAL A 292 -11.98 5.55 11.00
N ARG A 293 -11.62 5.60 9.70
CA ARG A 293 -12.23 6.56 8.77
C ARG A 293 -13.62 6.17 8.31
N ARG A 294 -13.98 4.88 8.45
CA ARG A 294 -15.22 4.28 7.94
C ARG A 294 -15.44 4.52 6.45
N ASP A 295 -14.35 4.68 5.69
CA ASP A 295 -14.35 4.93 4.25
C ASP A 295 -14.18 3.59 3.52
N ARG A 296 -15.28 3.09 2.96
CA ARG A 296 -15.31 1.80 2.25
C ARG A 296 -14.61 1.84 0.91
N ALA A 297 -14.68 2.97 0.19
CA ALA A 297 -14.04 3.11 -1.11
C ALA A 297 -12.52 3.08 -0.94
N ALA A 298 -11.99 3.85 0.02
CA ALA A 298 -10.58 3.82 0.35
C ALA A 298 -10.14 2.45 0.90
N HIS A 299 -10.97 1.80 1.73
CA HIS A 299 -10.69 0.44 2.19
C HIS A 299 -10.50 -0.55 1.02
N GLY A 300 -11.44 -0.57 0.07
CA GLY A 300 -11.37 -1.45 -1.10
C GLY A 300 -10.14 -1.18 -1.96
N LEU A 301 -9.78 0.10 -2.15
CA LEU A 301 -8.56 0.50 -2.84
C LEU A 301 -7.30 -0.09 -2.18
N TRP A 302 -7.10 0.17 -0.89
CA TRP A 302 -5.91 -0.31 -0.19
C TRP A 302 -5.87 -1.84 -0.07
N MET A 303 -7.03 -2.48 0.07
CA MET A 303 -7.12 -3.94 0.09
C MET A 303 -6.70 -4.54 -1.26
N SER A 304 -7.19 -3.98 -2.39
CA SER A 304 -6.80 -4.46 -3.72
C SER A 304 -5.30 -4.39 -3.96
N ARG A 305 -4.62 -3.30 -3.54
CA ARG A 305 -3.17 -3.15 -3.60
C ARG A 305 -2.43 -4.20 -2.77
N SER A 306 -2.89 -4.43 -1.54
CA SER A 306 -2.31 -5.46 -0.66
C SER A 306 -2.42 -6.86 -1.27
N VAL A 307 -3.60 -7.20 -1.82
CA VAL A 307 -3.85 -8.49 -2.45
C VAL A 307 -3.02 -8.67 -3.72
N ALA A 308 -2.91 -7.63 -4.56
CA ALA A 308 -2.05 -7.66 -5.75
C ALA A 308 -0.58 -7.90 -5.38
N ALA A 309 -0.07 -7.22 -4.35
CA ALA A 309 1.29 -7.44 -3.86
C ALA A 309 1.48 -8.86 -3.29
N LEU A 310 0.53 -9.36 -2.50
CA LEU A 310 0.58 -10.71 -1.92
C LEU A 310 0.50 -11.81 -2.99
N TRP A 311 -0.38 -11.64 -3.99
CA TRP A 311 -0.47 -12.53 -5.14
C TRP A 311 0.83 -12.52 -5.94
N GLY A 312 1.38 -11.33 -6.16
CA GLY A 312 2.70 -11.14 -6.76
C GLY A 312 3.80 -11.89 -6.03
N ALA A 313 3.90 -11.70 -4.71
CA ALA A 313 4.85 -12.37 -3.84
C ALA A 313 4.74 -13.90 -3.84
N SER A 314 3.50 -14.40 -3.84
CA SER A 314 3.23 -15.81 -3.55
C SER A 314 3.12 -16.67 -4.79
N VAL A 315 2.57 -16.10 -5.87
CA VAL A 315 2.24 -16.81 -7.11
C VAL A 315 3.17 -16.36 -8.23
N PHE A 316 3.15 -15.08 -8.56
CA PHE A 316 3.90 -14.56 -9.70
C PHE A 316 5.41 -14.69 -9.53
N PHE A 317 5.93 -14.40 -8.33
CA PHE A 317 7.34 -14.62 -7.98
C PHE A 317 7.76 -16.07 -8.25
N ARG A 318 6.93 -17.04 -7.86
CA ARG A 318 7.26 -18.46 -8.03
C ARG A 318 7.28 -18.86 -9.50
N VAL A 319 6.32 -18.37 -10.30
CA VAL A 319 6.33 -18.59 -11.75
C VAL A 319 7.60 -18.00 -12.37
N LEU A 320 7.93 -16.76 -12.03
CA LEU A 320 9.14 -16.09 -12.53
C LEU A 320 10.41 -16.81 -12.10
N ALA A 321 10.56 -17.08 -10.81
CA ALA A 321 11.72 -17.77 -10.24
C ALA A 321 11.91 -19.14 -10.88
N ASN A 322 10.84 -19.93 -11.02
CA ASN A 322 10.89 -21.25 -11.65
C ASN A 322 11.29 -21.15 -13.11
N THR A 323 10.71 -20.21 -13.87
CA THR A 323 11.02 -20.01 -15.30
C THR A 323 12.47 -19.57 -15.50
N TYR A 324 12.91 -18.62 -14.67
CA TYR A 324 14.27 -18.09 -14.72
C TYR A 324 15.31 -19.13 -14.31
N LEU A 325 15.08 -19.90 -13.25
CA LEU A 325 15.99 -20.97 -12.85
C LEU A 325 16.15 -22.05 -13.93
N VAL A 326 15.08 -22.37 -14.67
CA VAL A 326 15.17 -23.32 -15.80
C VAL A 326 15.98 -22.74 -16.96
N TRP A 327 15.83 -21.44 -17.23
CA TRP A 327 16.40 -20.80 -18.41
C TRP A 327 17.84 -20.30 -18.19
N VAL A 328 18.08 -19.54 -17.11
CA VAL A 328 19.37 -18.89 -16.84
C VAL A 328 20.41 -19.84 -16.28
N ALA A 329 20.02 -20.86 -15.51
CA ALA A 329 20.99 -21.84 -15.02
C ALA A 329 21.68 -22.62 -16.17
N ARG A 330 21.13 -22.56 -17.39
CA ARG A 330 21.74 -23.14 -18.59
C ARG A 330 22.71 -22.20 -19.32
N VAL A 331 22.68 -20.89 -19.05
CA VAL A 331 23.29 -19.87 -19.93
C VAL A 331 24.30 -18.97 -19.22
N SER A 332 24.16 -18.70 -17.92
CA SER A 332 25.01 -17.72 -17.23
C SER A 332 25.50 -18.21 -15.87
N ALA A 333 26.77 -17.92 -15.55
CA ALA A 333 27.35 -18.08 -14.22
C ALA A 333 26.87 -16.99 -13.24
N ASP A 334 26.45 -15.82 -13.73
CA ASP A 334 25.96 -14.70 -12.93
C ASP A 334 24.43 -14.69 -12.88
N ILE A 335 23.88 -15.48 -11.96
CA ILE A 335 22.42 -15.64 -11.73
C ILE A 335 21.88 -14.49 -10.86
N TYR A 336 22.76 -13.75 -10.19
CA TYR A 336 22.37 -12.92 -9.06
C TYR A 336 21.60 -11.62 -9.40
N PRO A 337 22.03 -10.79 -10.37
CA PRO A 337 21.29 -9.57 -10.71
C PRO A 337 19.88 -9.86 -11.24
N GLY A 338 19.73 -10.91 -12.04
CA GLY A 338 18.42 -11.31 -12.55
C GLY A 338 17.51 -11.87 -11.45
N TRP A 339 18.06 -12.58 -10.46
CA TRP A 339 17.31 -13.00 -9.28
C TRP A 339 16.73 -11.83 -8.49
N VAL A 340 17.55 -10.81 -8.20
CA VAL A 340 17.08 -9.59 -7.51
C VAL A 340 16.01 -8.86 -8.33
N ALA A 341 16.23 -8.70 -9.63
CA ALA A 341 15.27 -8.06 -10.52
C ALA A 341 13.92 -8.81 -10.52
N MET A 342 13.93 -10.13 -10.54
CA MET A 342 12.69 -10.91 -10.45
C MET A 342 11.94 -10.72 -9.14
N ILE A 343 12.64 -10.65 -8.00
CA ILE A 343 11.98 -10.37 -6.72
C ILE A 343 11.24 -9.04 -6.80
N TRP A 344 11.89 -7.99 -7.35
CA TRP A 344 11.23 -6.69 -7.57
C TRP A 344 10.04 -6.79 -8.52
N MET A 345 10.23 -7.37 -9.69
CA MET A 345 9.19 -7.48 -10.71
C MET A 345 8.01 -8.32 -10.23
N SER A 346 8.24 -9.24 -9.31
CA SER A 346 7.19 -10.13 -8.81
C SER A 346 6.03 -9.41 -8.13
N TRP A 347 6.26 -8.23 -7.57
CA TRP A 347 5.20 -7.46 -6.92
C TRP A 347 4.97 -6.10 -7.55
N VAL A 348 6.00 -5.50 -8.16
CA VAL A 348 5.85 -4.24 -8.90
C VAL A 348 4.90 -4.43 -10.09
N ILE A 349 5.05 -5.50 -10.87
CA ILE A 349 4.19 -5.71 -12.05
C ILE A 349 2.73 -5.92 -11.65
N PRO A 350 2.36 -6.82 -10.72
CA PRO A 350 0.96 -6.99 -10.34
C PRO A 350 0.33 -5.72 -9.74
N VAL A 351 1.07 -4.96 -8.93
CA VAL A 351 0.58 -3.69 -8.38
C VAL A 351 0.41 -2.64 -9.49
N ALA A 352 1.38 -2.50 -10.39
CA ALA A 352 1.29 -1.56 -11.51
C ALA A 352 0.16 -1.93 -12.48
N ALA A 353 -0.04 -3.23 -12.75
CA ALA A 353 -1.14 -3.72 -13.57
C ALA A 353 -2.50 -3.41 -12.93
N LEU A 354 -2.63 -3.55 -11.61
CA LEU A 354 -3.82 -3.14 -10.87
C LEU A 354 -4.07 -1.63 -10.99
N GLU A 355 -3.04 -0.79 -10.81
CA GLU A 355 -3.21 0.67 -10.94
C GLU A 355 -3.60 1.07 -12.37
N LEU A 356 -2.93 0.50 -13.38
CA LEU A 356 -3.26 0.73 -14.79
C LEU A 356 -4.70 0.31 -15.09
N TYR A 357 -5.10 -0.88 -14.62
CA TYR A 357 -6.47 -1.36 -14.75
C TYR A 357 -7.48 -0.36 -14.19
N ARG A 358 -7.23 0.15 -12.98
CA ARG A 358 -8.11 1.13 -12.33
C ARG A 358 -8.18 2.45 -13.10
N THR A 359 -7.05 2.92 -13.62
CA THR A 359 -7.02 4.15 -14.44
C THR A 359 -7.83 3.98 -15.72
N LEU A 360 -7.80 2.79 -16.34
CA LEU A 360 -8.56 2.50 -17.55
C LEU A 360 -10.05 2.23 -17.29
N ALA A 361 -10.39 1.65 -16.14
CA ALA A 361 -11.76 1.32 -15.75
C ALA A 361 -12.52 2.52 -15.14
N SER A 362 -11.82 3.52 -14.63
CA SER A 362 -12.48 4.73 -14.13
C SER A 362 -13.12 5.46 -15.32
N PRO A 363 -14.44 5.75 -15.30
CA PRO A 363 -15.05 6.54 -16.36
C PRO A 363 -14.27 7.85 -16.48
N PRO A 364 -13.97 8.31 -17.71
CA PRO A 364 -13.34 9.61 -17.88
C PRO A 364 -14.22 10.58 -17.11
N THR A 365 -13.63 11.26 -16.12
CA THR A 365 -14.28 12.31 -15.36
C THR A 365 -14.59 13.39 -16.38
N ALA A 366 -15.70 13.21 -17.11
CA ALA A 366 -16.17 14.10 -18.14
C ALA A 366 -16.22 15.43 -17.43
N GLY A 367 -15.30 16.32 -17.80
CA GLY A 367 -15.05 17.54 -17.05
C GLY A 367 -16.39 18.22 -16.84
N VAL A 368 -16.94 18.06 -15.63
CA VAL A 368 -18.06 18.86 -15.17
C VAL A 368 -17.43 20.20 -14.90
N VAL A 369 -17.09 20.89 -15.99
CA VAL A 369 -17.13 22.33 -16.06
C VAL A 369 -18.61 22.60 -15.79
N ALA A 370 -18.96 22.69 -14.51
CA ALA A 370 -20.21 23.25 -14.08
C ALA A 370 -20.15 24.70 -14.57
N THR A 371 -20.56 24.92 -15.82
CA THR A 371 -20.97 26.23 -16.31
C THR A 371 -22.14 26.60 -15.41
N LYS A 372 -21.80 27.26 -14.31
CA LYS A 372 -22.73 27.91 -13.42
C LYS A 372 -23.38 29.00 -14.28
N THR A 373 -24.44 28.64 -14.99
CA THR A 373 -25.31 29.59 -15.68
C THR A 373 -25.97 30.40 -14.57
N THR A 374 -25.29 31.47 -14.15
CA THR A 374 -25.92 32.56 -13.42
C THR A 374 -27.00 33.12 -14.34
N LYS A 375 -28.25 32.76 -14.08
CA LYS A 375 -29.38 33.56 -14.55
C LYS A 375 -29.19 34.95 -13.94
N ALA A 376 -29.06 35.95 -14.80
CA ALA A 376 -29.25 37.33 -14.41
C ALA A 376 -30.75 37.54 -14.19
N ASP A 377 -31.13 37.88 -12.97
CA ASP A 377 -32.43 38.45 -12.64
C ASP A 377 -32.34 39.98 -12.67
#